data_AF-A0A939B4M7-F1
#
_entry.id   AF-A0A939B4M7-F1
#
_cell.length_a   1.000
_cell.length_b   1.000
_cell.length_c   1.000
_cell.angle_alpha   90.00
_cell.angle_beta   90.00
_cell.angle_gamma   90.00
#
_symmetry.space_group_name_H-M   'P 1'
#
loop_
_entity.id
_entity.type
_entity.pdbx_description
1 polymer ?
#
loop_
_entity_poly.entity_id
_entity_poly.type
_entity_poly.pdbx_seq_one_letter_code
_entity_poly.pdbx_strand_id
1 'polypeptide(L)'
;MKWIFAAALLLCACTGPESLYSWHNYDNAIYKYNKRQTEELQAKLLDTYRRMTEYQGGKRGAVPPGLYAEYGYLLYKTGKKDEGLSFLRQEIKLYPESERYISRIIKQIEK
;
A
#
# COMPACT_ATOMS: atom_id res chain seq x y z
N MET A 1 -16.54 49.15 -32.46
CA MET A 1 -15.11 49.25 -32.12
C MET A 1 -14.93 48.90 -30.65
N LYS A 2 -14.61 47.61 -30.36
CA LYS A 2 -14.18 47.04 -29.05
C LYS A 2 -15.21 47.26 -27.91
N TRP A 3 -15.44 46.39 -26.94
CA TRP A 3 -14.54 45.67 -26.06
C TRP A 3 -15.28 44.38 -25.63
N ILE A 4 -14.83 43.20 -26.05
CA ILE A 4 -13.87 42.34 -25.34
C ILE A 4 -14.47 41.74 -24.06
N PHE A 5 -14.95 40.50 -24.22
CA PHE A 5 -14.76 39.34 -23.33
C PHE A 5 -14.13 39.66 -21.96
N ALA A 6 -14.93 39.69 -20.89
CA ALA A 6 -14.43 39.70 -19.52
C ALA A 6 -15.39 38.98 -18.57
N ALA A 7 -15.49 37.65 -18.69
CA ALA A 7 -16.18 36.82 -17.69
C ALA A 7 -15.71 35.34 -17.71
N ALA A 8 -14.41 35.10 -17.91
CA ALA A 8 -13.86 33.73 -17.97
C ALA A 8 -12.64 33.51 -17.07
N LEU A 9 -12.54 34.21 -15.94
CA LEU A 9 -11.58 33.90 -14.89
C LEU A 9 -12.34 33.54 -13.62
N LEU A 10 -12.11 32.32 -13.13
CA LEU A 10 -12.19 31.84 -11.73
C LEU A 10 -12.85 30.44 -11.58
N LEU A 11 -12.35 29.44 -12.31
CA LEU A 11 -12.63 28.02 -12.01
C LEU A 11 -11.34 27.18 -11.83
N CYS A 12 -10.26 27.78 -11.32
CA CYS A 12 -9.06 27.05 -10.94
C CYS A 12 -8.93 26.99 -9.41
N ALA A 13 -9.76 26.19 -8.75
CA ALA A 13 -9.58 25.83 -7.35
C ALA A 13 -10.06 24.40 -7.08
N CYS A 14 -9.29 23.41 -7.54
CA CYS A 14 -9.35 22.06 -6.99
C CYS A 14 -8.08 21.27 -7.36
N THR A 15 -6.94 21.65 -6.80
CA THR A 15 -5.90 20.66 -6.51
C THR A 15 -6.26 20.07 -5.15
N GLY A 16 -6.88 18.89 -5.15
CA GLY A 16 -7.19 18.15 -3.93
C GLY A 16 -5.93 17.92 -3.09
N PRO A 17 -6.05 17.70 -1.78
CA PRO A 17 -4.90 17.51 -0.91
C PRO A 17 -4.06 16.33 -1.43
N GLU A 18 -2.78 16.59 -1.64
CA GLU A 18 -1.83 15.56 -2.03
C GLU A 18 -1.78 14.46 -0.97
N SER A 19 -1.87 13.20 -1.42
CA SER A 19 -1.94 12.02 -0.55
C SER A 19 -0.71 11.92 0.36
N LEU A 20 -0.91 11.40 1.57
CA LEU A 20 0.18 11.12 2.50
C LEU A 20 1.10 10.00 1.97
N TYR A 21 0.55 9.03 1.23
CA TYR A 21 1.27 7.87 0.68
C TYR A 21 0.91 7.59 -0.78
N SER A 22 1.78 6.86 -1.47
CA SER A 22 1.47 6.26 -2.77
C SER A 22 0.79 4.90 -2.62
N TRP A 23 -0.48 4.81 -3.00
CA TRP A 23 -1.27 3.58 -2.93
C TRP A 23 -1.24 2.73 -4.20
N HIS A 24 -0.66 3.26 -5.30
CA HIS A 24 -0.64 2.59 -6.60
C HIS A 24 -2.03 2.06 -6.99
N ASN A 25 -2.17 0.75 -7.20
CA ASN A 25 -3.44 0.08 -7.54
C ASN A 25 -3.97 -0.79 -6.39
N TYR A 26 -3.57 -0.50 -5.15
CA TYR A 26 -3.86 -1.31 -3.96
C TYR A 26 -5.33 -1.67 -3.82
N ASP A 27 -6.22 -0.67 -3.77
CA ASP A 27 -7.66 -0.86 -3.53
C ASP A 27 -8.29 -1.82 -4.54
N ASN A 28 -7.90 -1.70 -5.81
CA ASN A 28 -8.43 -2.56 -6.86
C ASN A 28 -7.88 -3.99 -6.77
N ALA A 29 -6.58 -4.12 -6.50
CA ALA A 29 -5.91 -5.42 -6.42
C ALA A 29 -6.46 -6.23 -5.23
N ILE A 30 -6.54 -5.61 -4.05
CA ILE A 30 -7.04 -6.27 -2.85
C ILE A 30 -8.53 -6.60 -2.98
N TYR A 31 -9.35 -5.70 -3.54
CA TYR A 31 -10.77 -5.96 -3.78
C TYR A 31 -10.97 -7.18 -4.69
N LYS A 32 -10.25 -7.23 -5.82
CA LYS A 32 -10.37 -8.35 -6.77
C LYS A 32 -9.95 -9.68 -6.14
N TYR A 33 -8.82 -9.70 -5.43
CA TYR A 33 -8.35 -10.90 -4.74
C TYR A 33 -9.31 -11.36 -3.64
N ASN A 34 -9.84 -10.44 -2.84
CA ASN A 34 -10.81 -10.77 -1.80
C ASN A 34 -12.13 -11.29 -2.38
N LYS A 35 -12.55 -10.79 -3.56
CA LYS A 35 -13.73 -11.29 -4.26
C LYS A 35 -13.51 -12.68 -4.84
N ARG A 36 -12.31 -12.96 -5.37
CA ARG A 36 -11.94 -14.24 -5.99
C ARG A 36 -10.47 -14.55 -5.69
N GLN A 37 -10.24 -15.54 -4.83
CA GLN A 37 -8.89 -15.92 -4.39
C GLN A 37 -8.21 -16.87 -5.40
N THR A 38 -7.97 -16.40 -6.62
CA THR A 38 -7.23 -17.17 -7.64
C THR A 38 -5.73 -16.87 -7.56
N GLU A 39 -4.90 -17.80 -8.06
CA GLU A 39 -3.44 -17.62 -8.11
C GLU A 39 -3.03 -16.40 -8.96
N GLU A 40 -3.72 -16.15 -10.07
CA GLU A 40 -3.48 -14.98 -10.93
C GLU A 40 -3.71 -13.67 -10.15
N LEU A 41 -4.81 -13.58 -9.40
CA LEU A 41 -5.14 -12.39 -8.62
C LEU A 41 -4.20 -12.23 -7.42
N GLN A 42 -3.77 -13.33 -6.82
CA GLN A 42 -2.74 -13.34 -5.79
C GLN A 42 -1.41 -12.80 -6.33
N ALA A 43 -0.98 -13.22 -7.51
CA ALA A 43 0.25 -12.74 -8.14
C ALA A 43 0.17 -11.24 -8.45
N LYS A 44 -0.98 -10.76 -8.94
CA LYS A 44 -1.22 -9.31 -9.16
C LYS A 44 -1.19 -8.51 -7.86
N LEU A 45 -1.72 -9.07 -6.77
CA LEU A 45 -1.68 -8.43 -5.45
C LEU A 45 -0.24 -8.36 -4.92
N LEU A 46 0.52 -9.46 -4.99
CA LEU A 46 1.94 -9.49 -4.61
C LEU A 46 2.78 -8.50 -5.42
N ASP A 47 2.51 -8.35 -6.71
CA ASP A 47 3.18 -7.37 -7.56
C ASP A 47 2.80 -5.93 -7.17
N THR A 48 1.54 -5.70 -6.80
CA THR A 48 1.08 -4.38 -6.30
C THR A 48 1.79 -4.04 -4.98
N TYR A 49 1.89 -4.99 -4.05
CA TYR A 49 2.63 -4.82 -2.80
C TYR A 49 4.10 -4.53 -3.05
N ARG A 50 4.76 -5.28 -3.94
CA ARG A 50 6.16 -5.01 -4.32
C ARG A 50 6.33 -3.57 -4.82
N ARG A 51 5.48 -3.13 -5.76
CA ARG A 51 5.54 -1.76 -6.29
C ARG A 51 5.34 -0.69 -5.21
N MET A 52 4.45 -0.93 -4.25
CA MET A 52 4.27 -0.02 -3.11
C MET A 52 5.50 0.03 -2.18
N THR A 53 6.26 -1.06 -2.08
CA THR A 53 7.53 -1.06 -1.32
C THR A 53 8.69 -0.38 -2.06
N GLU A 54 8.73 -0.49 -3.39
CA GLU A 54 9.80 0.04 -4.25
C GLU A 54 9.61 1.52 -4.63
N TYR A 55 8.37 1.89 -4.99
CA TYR A 55 8.05 3.20 -5.55
C TYR A 55 7.20 4.00 -4.57
N GLN A 56 7.86 4.56 -3.56
CA GLN A 56 7.21 5.39 -2.55
C GLN A 56 6.97 6.80 -3.07
N GLY A 57 5.92 7.43 -2.58
CA GLY A 57 5.52 8.78 -2.96
C GLY A 57 4.52 9.34 -1.97
N GLY A 58 3.91 10.46 -2.32
CA GLY A 58 3.10 11.24 -1.38
C GLY A 58 3.96 11.95 -0.34
N LYS A 59 3.32 12.77 0.50
CA LYS A 59 4.02 13.69 1.40
C LYS A 59 4.96 13.01 2.39
N ARG A 60 4.64 11.79 2.83
CA ARG A 60 5.49 11.05 3.77
C ARG A 60 6.63 10.32 3.08
N GLY A 61 6.52 10.04 1.77
CA GLY A 61 7.57 9.37 1.00
C GLY A 61 7.99 8.01 1.56
N ALA A 62 7.08 7.30 2.23
CA ALA A 62 7.35 6.02 2.87
C ALA A 62 6.27 5.00 2.48
N VAL A 63 6.52 3.72 2.75
CA VAL A 63 5.53 2.65 2.65
C VAL A 63 4.38 2.92 3.63
N PRO A 64 3.09 2.76 3.28
CA PRO A 64 1.97 2.94 4.22
C PRO A 64 1.99 1.95 5.39
N PRO A 65 1.45 2.34 6.57
CA PRO A 65 1.34 1.45 7.72
C PRO A 65 0.47 0.24 7.40
N GLY A 66 0.87 -0.92 7.89
CA GLY A 66 0.22 -2.21 7.68
C GLY A 66 0.61 -2.91 6.38
N LEU A 67 1.19 -2.22 5.39
CA LEU A 67 1.51 -2.86 4.11
C LEU A 67 2.57 -3.95 4.26
N TYR A 68 3.64 -3.70 5.03
CA TYR A 68 4.65 -4.73 5.22
C TYR A 68 4.09 -5.92 6.00
N ALA A 69 3.12 -5.70 6.89
CA ALA A 69 2.41 -6.78 7.57
C ALA A 69 1.60 -7.65 6.60
N GLU A 70 0.78 -7.03 5.74
CA GLU A 70 -0.02 -7.76 4.74
C GLU A 70 0.85 -8.49 3.73
N TYR A 71 1.87 -7.81 3.21
CA TYR A 71 2.78 -8.38 2.22
C TYR A 71 3.58 -9.54 2.81
N GLY A 72 4.15 -9.34 4.00
CA GLY A 72 4.90 -10.37 4.69
C GLY A 72 4.06 -11.61 5.00
N TYR A 73 2.82 -11.40 5.46
CA TYR A 73 1.89 -12.50 5.72
C TYR A 73 1.50 -13.26 4.44
N LEU A 74 1.24 -12.55 3.33
CA LEU A 74 0.90 -13.19 2.06
C LEU A 74 2.09 -13.97 1.48
N LEU A 75 3.31 -13.43 1.55
CA LEU A 75 4.53 -14.13 1.17
C LEU A 75 4.73 -15.40 2.00
N TYR A 76 4.53 -15.33 3.31
CA TYR A 76 4.61 -16.49 4.18
C TYR A 76 3.61 -17.59 3.77
N LYS A 77 2.34 -17.23 3.56
CA LYS A 77 1.30 -18.17 3.12
C LYS A 77 1.55 -18.78 1.74
N THR A 78 2.34 -18.13 0.90
CA THR A 78 2.68 -18.60 -0.46
C THR A 78 4.02 -19.33 -0.52
N GLY A 79 4.59 -19.68 0.64
CA GLY A 79 5.79 -20.52 0.75
C GLY A 79 7.10 -19.72 0.87
N LYS A 80 7.07 -18.40 0.73
CA LYS A 80 8.24 -17.52 0.87
C LYS A 80 8.43 -17.08 2.31
N LYS A 81 8.67 -18.06 3.19
CA LYS A 81 8.62 -17.89 4.65
C LYS A 81 9.59 -16.83 5.17
N ASP A 82 10.87 -16.95 4.84
CA ASP A 82 11.92 -16.05 5.35
C ASP A 82 11.73 -14.61 4.87
N GLU A 83 11.36 -14.44 3.58
CA GLU A 83 11.02 -13.14 3.00
C GLU A 83 9.80 -12.54 3.72
N GLY A 84 8.77 -13.35 3.95
CA GLY A 84 7.57 -12.94 4.67
C GLY A 84 7.85 -12.48 6.11
N LEU A 85 8.67 -13.22 6.85
CA LEU A 85 9.10 -12.86 8.21
C LEU A 85 9.95 -11.58 8.21
N SER A 86 10.81 -11.39 7.21
CA SER A 86 11.59 -10.16 7.05
C SER A 86 10.69 -8.93 6.90
N PHE A 87 9.66 -9.02 6.05
CA PHE A 87 8.70 -7.92 5.89
C PHE A 87 7.86 -7.67 7.15
N LEU A 88 7.43 -8.71 7.87
CA LEU A 88 6.76 -8.53 9.16
C LEU A 88 7.67 -7.77 10.15
N ARG A 89 8.96 -8.10 10.24
CA ARG A 89 9.91 -7.37 11.09
C ARG A 89 10.16 -5.93 10.60
N GLN A 90 10.10 -5.71 9.29
CA GLN A 90 10.22 -4.37 8.68
C GLN A 90 9.02 -3.47 9.06
N GLU A 91 7.81 -4.02 9.19
CA GLU A 91 6.65 -3.28 9.72
C GLU A 91 6.96 -2.72 11.11
N ILE A 92 7.46 -3.54 12.03
CA ILE A 92 7.83 -3.10 13.39
C ILE A 92 8.90 -2.01 13.35
N LYS A 93 9.88 -2.15 12.46
CA LYS A 93 10.97 -1.18 12.31
C LYS A 93 10.46 0.19 11.84
N LEU A 94 9.54 0.22 10.89
CA LEU A 94 9.00 1.47 10.35
C LEU A 94 7.87 2.05 11.23
N TYR A 95 7.11 1.17 11.88
CA TYR A 95 5.93 1.45 12.69
C TYR A 95 6.03 0.70 14.03
N PRO A 96 6.83 1.19 14.99
CA PRO A 96 7.02 0.53 16.29
C PRO A 96 5.73 0.35 17.09
N GLU A 97 4.72 1.19 16.85
CA GLU A 97 3.38 1.03 17.43
C GLU A 97 2.71 -0.31 17.06
N SER A 98 3.14 -0.95 15.96
CA SER A 98 2.61 -2.23 15.49
C SER A 98 3.21 -3.44 16.23
N GLU A 99 4.29 -3.27 17.00
CA GLU A 99 5.11 -4.36 17.56
C GLU A 99 4.27 -5.43 18.27
N ARG A 100 3.34 -5.00 19.14
CA ARG A 100 2.49 -5.91 19.92
C ARG A 100 1.64 -6.80 19.02
N TYR A 101 1.14 -6.28 17.91
CA TYR A 101 0.30 -7.01 16.98
C TYR A 101 1.13 -7.92 16.09
N ILE A 102 2.18 -7.39 15.46
CA ILE A 102 3.02 -8.15 14.53
C ILE A 102 3.78 -9.28 15.23
N SER A 103 4.25 -9.06 16.45
CA SER A 103 4.90 -10.11 17.25
C SER A 103 3.97 -11.28 17.55
N ARG A 104 2.64 -11.05 17.65
CA ARG A 104 1.67 -12.14 17.81
C ARG A 104 1.47 -12.91 16.50
N ILE A 105 1.43 -12.22 15.36
CA ILE A 105 1.37 -12.86 14.04
C ILE A 105 2.58 -13.76 13.85
N ILE A 106 3.80 -13.23 14.05
CA ILE A 106 5.05 -13.99 13.90
C ILE A 106 5.01 -15.25 14.78
N LYS A 107 4.66 -15.12 16.06
CA LYS A 107 4.53 -16.27 16.98
C LYS A 107 3.50 -17.31 16.52
N GLN A 108 2.41 -16.89 15.88
CA GLN A 108 1.37 -17.81 15.42
C GLN A 108 1.78 -18.56 14.16
N ILE A 109 2.53 -17.93 13.25
CA ILE A 109 2.92 -18.53 11.97
C ILE A 109 4.22 -19.35 12.06
N GLU A 110 5.11 -19.04 13.01
CA GLU A 110 6.33 -19.83 13.29
C GLU A 110 6.06 -21.09 14.12
N LYS A 111 4.83 -21.24 14.65
CA LYS A 111 4.40 -22.40 15.42
C LYS A 111 4.05 -23.58 14.52
#